data_AF-A0A658BTL5-F1
#
_entry.id   AF-A0A658BTL5-F1
#
_cell.length_a   1.000
_cell.length_b   1.000
_cell.length_c   1.000
_cell.angle_alpha   90.00
_cell.angle_beta   90.00
_cell.angle_gamma   90.00
#
_symmetry.space_group_name_H-M   'P 1'
#
loop_
_entity.id
_entity.type
_entity.pdbx_description
1 polymer ?
#
loop_
_entity_poly.entity_id
_entity_poly.type
_entity_poly.pdbx_seq_one_letter_code
_entity_poly.pdbx_strand_id
1 'polypeptide(L)'
;MRTEVHVHGSLYLRKGVTLSQIEAGLRQWMEYLDAESISEMRSLEPSEPGVSYDQSARVLDICWTGEVGRTFQRSLQATLADMGPLLEHASEIELTFYHEDGRDEYQLLFAGPSAEAIHQVQRRLMITDVAGLLSRHFGPDEVKRVEALVNELFDRDWEQKGAQAEADFQPSGSLIHFRGKKHLH
;
A
#
# COMPACT_ATOMS: atom_id res chain seq x y z
N MET A 1 12.67 5.64 -19.74
CA MET A 1 11.49 4.81 -19.99
C MET A 1 10.44 5.23 -18.98
N ARG A 2 9.25 5.60 -19.47
CA ARG A 2 8.08 5.81 -18.63
C ARG A 2 7.28 4.52 -18.62
N THR A 3 6.68 4.18 -17.50
CA THR A 3 5.85 2.99 -17.30
C THR A 3 4.53 3.48 -16.74
N GLU A 4 3.41 2.98 -17.25
CA GLU A 4 2.11 3.30 -16.68
C GLU A 4 1.93 2.54 -15.37
N VAL A 5 1.39 3.20 -14.36
CA VAL A 5 1.07 2.59 -13.08
C VAL A 5 -0.32 3.01 -12.64
N HIS A 6 -1.08 2.05 -12.11
CA HIS A 6 -2.27 2.30 -11.33
C HIS A 6 -1.95 2.19 -9.84
N VAL A 7 -2.35 3.17 -9.05
CA VAL A 7 -2.24 3.19 -7.59
C VAL A 7 -3.65 3.19 -7.00
N HIS A 8 -3.92 2.22 -6.14
CA HIS A 8 -5.23 2.04 -5.51
C HIS A 8 -5.11 1.86 -4.01
N GLY A 9 -6.04 2.46 -3.26
CA GLY A 9 -6.25 2.16 -1.86
C GLY A 9 -6.86 3.32 -1.07
N SER A 10 -7.12 3.07 0.21
CA SER A 10 -7.77 4.05 1.09
C SER A 10 -6.96 4.21 2.38
N LEU A 11 -6.66 5.45 2.73
CA LEU A 11 -5.97 5.83 3.96
C LEU A 11 -6.97 6.44 4.96
N TYR A 12 -7.10 5.82 6.13
CA TYR A 12 -8.04 6.25 7.17
C TYR A 12 -7.35 7.16 8.18
N LEU A 13 -7.81 8.40 8.28
CA LEU A 13 -7.14 9.47 9.02
C LEU A 13 -7.67 9.60 10.45
N ARG A 14 -6.75 9.92 11.38
CA ARG A 14 -7.09 10.21 12.77
C ARG A 14 -8.02 11.42 12.87
N LYS A 15 -8.83 11.44 13.92
CA LYS A 15 -9.68 12.59 14.24
C LYS A 15 -8.82 13.85 14.43
N GLY A 16 -9.21 14.94 13.77
CA GLY A 16 -8.55 16.24 13.90
C GLY A 16 -7.44 16.51 12.87
N VAL A 17 -7.13 15.56 11.99
CA VAL A 17 -6.23 15.80 10.85
C VAL A 17 -6.87 16.83 9.90
N THR A 18 -6.11 17.85 9.54
CA THR A 18 -6.55 18.92 8.64
C THR A 18 -6.10 18.66 7.20
N LEU A 19 -6.77 19.29 6.22
CA LEU A 19 -6.38 19.19 4.80
C LEU A 19 -4.91 19.59 4.58
N SER A 20 -4.45 20.66 5.23
CA SER A 20 -3.06 21.11 5.14
C SER A 20 -2.06 20.07 5.65
N GLN A 21 -2.41 19.29 6.68
CA GLN A 21 -1.56 18.18 7.14
C GLN A 21 -1.52 17.03 6.11
N ILE A 22 -2.65 16.74 5.47
CA ILE A 22 -2.73 15.73 4.41
C ILE A 22 -1.87 16.16 3.22
N GLU A 23 -2.02 17.39 2.73
CA GLU A 23 -1.22 17.94 1.63
C GLU A 23 0.28 17.97 1.98
N ALA A 24 0.63 18.32 3.22
CA ALA A 24 2.01 18.24 3.69
C ALA A 24 2.57 16.81 3.67
N GLY A 25 1.75 15.81 4.02
CA GLY A 25 2.12 14.39 3.94
C GLY A 25 2.22 13.87 2.50
N LEU A 26 1.40 14.39 1.58
CA LEU A 26 1.41 14.05 0.15
C LEU A 26 2.47 14.80 -0.66
N ARG A 27 3.22 15.71 -0.02
CA ARG A 27 4.10 16.68 -0.69
C ARG A 27 5.07 16.04 -1.68
N GLN A 28 5.70 14.90 -1.35
CA GLN A 28 6.66 14.26 -2.25
C GLN A 28 6.02 13.74 -3.54
N TRP A 29 4.81 13.17 -3.45
CA TRP A 29 4.05 12.75 -4.62
C TRP A 29 3.54 13.95 -5.42
N MET A 30 3.06 14.99 -4.75
CA MET A 30 2.63 16.24 -5.38
C MET A 30 3.78 16.92 -6.15
N GLU A 31 4.95 17.06 -5.53
CA GLU A 31 6.18 17.58 -6.17
C GLU A 31 6.59 16.72 -7.38
N TYR A 32 6.43 15.39 -7.30
CA TYR A 32 6.71 14.49 -8.41
C TYR A 32 5.76 14.70 -9.60
N LEU A 33 4.49 15.02 -9.32
CA LEU A 33 3.46 15.27 -10.33
C LEU A 33 3.39 16.73 -10.82
N ASP A 34 4.19 17.63 -10.23
CA ASP A 34 4.07 19.08 -10.44
C ASP A 34 2.65 19.61 -10.08
N ALA A 35 2.08 19.07 -8.99
CA ALA A 35 0.77 19.44 -8.46
C ALA A 35 0.89 20.34 -7.23
N GLU A 36 0.07 21.39 -7.14
CA GLU A 36 0.05 22.33 -6.01
C GLU A 36 -0.98 21.93 -4.92
N SER A 37 -1.98 21.12 -5.28
CA SER A 37 -3.02 20.64 -4.36
C SER A 37 -3.49 19.22 -4.68
N ILE A 38 -4.19 18.57 -3.75
CA ILE A 38 -4.81 17.25 -3.99
C ILE A 38 -5.75 17.28 -5.20
N SER A 39 -6.42 18.41 -5.45
CA SER A 39 -7.36 18.58 -6.56
C SER A 39 -6.72 18.53 -7.96
N GLU A 40 -5.39 18.63 -8.03
CA GLU A 40 -4.59 18.54 -9.25
C GLU A 40 -4.01 17.14 -9.48
N MET A 41 -4.08 16.25 -8.49
CA MET A 41 -3.64 14.85 -8.59
C MET A 41 -4.67 13.99 -9.33
N ARG A 42 -4.98 14.35 -10.58
CA ARG A 42 -5.96 13.68 -11.44
C ARG A 42 -5.34 12.45 -12.11
N SER A 43 -6.15 11.42 -12.28
CA SER A 43 -5.77 10.24 -13.06
C SER A 43 -5.73 10.57 -14.57
N LEU A 44 -4.87 9.86 -15.31
CA LEU A 44 -4.93 9.82 -16.77
C LEU A 44 -6.19 9.10 -17.28
N GLU A 45 -6.72 8.15 -16.51
CA GLU A 45 -7.96 7.44 -16.83
C GLU A 45 -9.16 8.27 -16.35
N PRO A 46 -10.04 8.77 -17.26
CA PRO A 46 -11.11 9.70 -16.89
C PRO A 46 -12.16 9.16 -15.93
N SER A 47 -12.32 7.83 -15.88
CA SER A 47 -13.25 7.18 -14.95
C SER A 47 -12.73 7.11 -13.50
N GLU A 48 -11.44 7.38 -13.30
CA GLU A 48 -10.80 7.34 -12.00
C GLU A 48 -10.75 8.73 -11.35
N PRO A 49 -11.16 8.88 -10.08
CA PRO A 49 -11.23 10.17 -9.41
C PRO A 49 -9.86 10.80 -9.10
N GLY A 50 -8.76 10.04 -9.20
CA GLY A 50 -7.43 10.47 -8.75
C GLY A 50 -7.27 10.32 -7.25
N VAL A 51 -6.72 11.34 -6.59
CA VAL A 51 -6.63 11.41 -5.13
C VAL A 51 -7.74 12.31 -4.59
N SER A 52 -8.52 11.82 -3.62
CA SER A 52 -9.67 12.54 -3.07
C SER A 52 -9.78 12.38 -1.56
N TYR A 53 -10.18 13.45 -0.86
CA TYR A 53 -10.35 13.44 0.59
C TYR A 53 -11.81 13.64 0.97
N ASP A 54 -12.42 12.63 1.59
CA ASP A 54 -13.71 12.74 2.27
C ASP A 54 -13.48 13.15 3.73
N GLN A 55 -13.74 14.43 4.02
CA GLN A 55 -13.60 14.98 5.37
C GLN A 55 -14.60 14.37 6.38
N SER A 56 -15.78 13.96 5.94
CA SER A 56 -16.82 13.40 6.81
C SER A 56 -16.45 11.99 7.26
N ALA A 57 -15.95 11.18 6.32
CA ALA A 57 -15.46 9.83 6.58
C ALA A 57 -14.03 9.81 7.14
N ARG A 58 -13.27 10.90 6.96
CA ARG A 58 -11.82 11.00 7.22
C ARG A 58 -11.02 9.98 6.41
N VAL A 59 -11.40 9.82 5.14
CA VAL A 59 -10.76 8.87 4.24
C VAL A 59 -10.10 9.64 3.11
N LEU A 60 -8.83 9.34 2.86
CA LEU A 60 -8.14 9.73 1.64
C LEU A 60 -8.17 8.53 0.69
N ASP A 61 -9.02 8.62 -0.33
CA ASP A 61 -9.16 7.60 -1.36
C ASP A 61 -8.22 7.89 -2.52
N ILE A 62 -7.54 6.85 -2.98
CA ILE A 62 -6.57 6.88 -4.06
C ILE A 62 -7.04 5.89 -5.12
N CYS A 63 -7.29 6.41 -6.32
CA CYS A 63 -7.51 5.63 -7.53
C CYS A 63 -6.91 6.46 -8.66
N TRP A 64 -5.62 6.26 -8.91
CA TRP A 64 -4.81 7.14 -9.74
C TRP A 64 -3.97 6.34 -10.72
N THR A 65 -4.09 6.65 -12.00
CA THR A 65 -3.29 6.09 -13.09
C THR A 65 -2.42 7.19 -13.70
N GLY A 66 -1.14 6.89 -13.93
CA GLY A 66 -0.25 7.83 -14.61
C GLY A 66 1.02 7.22 -15.18
N GLU A 67 1.66 7.97 -16.08
CA GLU A 67 2.99 7.62 -16.59
C GLU A 67 4.08 8.00 -15.59
N VAL A 68 4.83 7.01 -15.13
CA VAL A 68 5.85 7.19 -14.10
C VAL A 68 7.26 6.82 -14.55
N GLY A 69 8.25 7.48 -13.95
CA GLY A 69 9.66 7.22 -14.14
C GLY A 69 10.27 6.46 -12.94
N ARG A 70 11.58 6.24 -13.02
CA ARG A 70 12.34 5.41 -12.06
C ARG A 70 12.29 5.87 -10.60
N THR A 71 11.97 7.13 -10.33
CA THR A 71 11.95 7.70 -8.97
C THR A 71 10.57 7.64 -8.31
N PHE A 72 9.52 7.27 -9.06
CA PHE A 72 8.15 7.29 -8.57
C PHE A 72 7.95 6.45 -7.31
N GLN A 73 8.37 5.18 -7.34
CA GLN A 73 8.18 4.28 -6.20
C GLN A 73 8.84 4.80 -4.92
N ARG A 74 10.03 5.42 -5.05
CA ARG A 74 10.70 6.06 -3.90
C ARG A 74 9.90 7.25 -3.38
N SER A 75 9.38 8.09 -4.29
CA SER A 75 8.55 9.25 -3.92
C SER A 75 7.26 8.81 -3.22
N LEU A 76 6.60 7.77 -3.74
CA LEU A 76 5.40 7.22 -3.14
C LEU A 76 5.69 6.59 -1.76
N GLN A 77 6.78 5.83 -1.61
CA GLN A 77 7.18 5.29 -0.29
C GLN A 77 7.47 6.38 0.74
N ALA A 78 8.15 7.46 0.34
CA ALA A 78 8.39 8.62 1.21
C ALA A 78 7.06 9.29 1.61
N THR A 79 6.16 9.48 0.65
CA THR A 79 4.80 10.00 0.88
C THR A 79 4.03 9.14 1.89
N LEU A 80 4.03 7.81 1.72
CA LEU A 80 3.34 6.90 2.63
C LEU A 80 3.96 6.90 4.05
N ALA A 81 5.27 7.09 4.16
CA ALA A 81 5.95 7.27 5.45
C ALA A 81 5.54 8.58 6.14
N ASP A 82 5.49 9.68 5.40
CA ASP A 82 5.08 11.01 5.92
C ASP A 82 3.59 11.03 6.28
N MET A 83 2.75 10.30 5.53
CA MET A 83 1.33 10.11 5.83
C MET A 83 1.10 9.20 7.03
N GLY A 84 1.99 8.24 7.29
CA GLY A 84 1.84 7.20 8.31
C GLY A 84 1.39 7.73 9.68
N PRO A 85 2.07 8.73 10.27
CA PRO A 85 1.63 9.36 11.51
C PRO A 85 0.22 9.91 11.46
N LEU A 86 -0.34 10.32 10.32
CA LEU A 86 -1.70 10.87 10.26
C LEU A 86 -2.79 9.79 10.31
N LEU A 87 -2.43 8.52 10.16
CA LEU A 87 -3.37 7.41 10.00
C LEU A 87 -3.89 6.85 11.33
N GLU A 88 -5.17 6.47 11.34
CA GLU A 88 -5.86 5.84 12.47
C GLU A 88 -5.46 4.37 12.62
N HIS A 89 -5.24 3.69 11.50
CA HIS A 89 -4.72 2.33 11.42
C HIS A 89 -3.87 2.17 10.16
N ALA A 90 -3.12 1.07 10.08
CA ALA A 90 -2.37 0.79 8.86
C ALA A 90 -3.29 0.35 7.71
N SER A 91 -2.96 0.78 6.50
CA SER A 91 -3.65 0.48 5.25
C SER A 91 -2.68 -0.09 4.23
N GLU A 92 -3.19 -0.91 3.33
CA GLU A 92 -2.48 -1.34 2.13
C GLU A 92 -2.72 -0.36 0.98
N ILE A 93 -1.73 -0.24 0.10
CA ILE A 93 -1.79 0.51 -1.15
C ILE A 93 -1.29 -0.42 -2.25
N GLU A 94 -2.14 -0.66 -3.23
CA GLU A 94 -1.88 -1.55 -4.36
C GLU A 94 -1.29 -0.76 -5.53
N LEU A 95 -0.26 -1.32 -6.14
CA LEU A 95 0.35 -0.78 -7.35
C LEU A 95 0.28 -1.83 -8.45
N THR A 96 -0.19 -1.44 -9.63
CA THR A 96 -0.12 -2.27 -10.83
C THR A 96 0.63 -1.52 -11.92
N PHE A 97 1.82 -2.00 -12.29
CA PHE A 97 2.61 -1.45 -13.38
C PHE A 97 2.29 -2.19 -14.69
N TYR A 98 1.96 -1.44 -15.73
CA TYR A 98 1.67 -1.94 -17.06
C TYR A 98 2.90 -1.79 -17.95
N HIS A 99 3.50 -2.92 -18.33
CA HIS A 99 4.67 -2.95 -19.20
C HIS A 99 4.26 -3.00 -20.68
N GLU A 100 5.06 -2.40 -21.56
CA GLU A 100 4.79 -2.37 -23.01
C GLU A 100 4.70 -3.77 -23.66
N ASP A 101 5.31 -4.79 -23.04
CA ASP A 101 5.23 -6.19 -23.46
C ASP A 101 3.95 -6.91 -23.01
N GLY A 102 2.99 -6.16 -22.45
CA GLY A 102 1.70 -6.66 -21.99
C GLY A 102 1.76 -7.46 -20.69
N ARG A 103 2.86 -7.35 -19.94
CA ARG A 103 2.95 -7.88 -18.57
C ARG A 103 2.47 -6.84 -17.57
N ASP A 104 1.76 -7.33 -16.57
CA ASP A 104 1.38 -6.55 -15.41
C ASP A 104 2.27 -6.98 -14.23
N GLU A 105 2.78 -6.00 -13.48
CA GLU A 105 3.53 -6.23 -12.26
C GLU A 105 2.78 -5.61 -11.08
N TYR A 106 2.37 -6.45 -10.14
CA TYR A 106 1.68 -6.05 -8.94
C TYR A 106 2.65 -5.88 -7.77
N GLN A 107 2.46 -4.82 -6.98
CA GLN A 107 3.20 -4.57 -5.74
C GLN A 107 2.26 -4.07 -4.65
N LEU A 108 2.56 -4.41 -3.40
CA LEU A 108 1.85 -3.93 -2.22
C LEU A 108 2.76 -3.04 -1.37
N LEU A 109 2.29 -1.83 -1.10
CA LEU A 109 2.88 -0.93 -0.12
C LEU A 109 1.95 -0.80 1.09
N PHE A 110 2.50 -0.36 2.20
CA PHE A 110 1.75 -0.18 3.44
C PHE A 110 2.08 1.18 4.05
N ALA A 111 1.06 1.84 4.57
CA ALA A 111 1.19 3.06 5.36
C ALA A 111 0.52 2.84 6.70
N GLY A 112 1.09 3.35 7.79
CA GLY A 112 0.50 3.20 9.11
C GLY A 112 1.18 4.04 10.18
N PRO A 113 0.55 4.17 11.36
CA PRO A 113 1.05 5.01 12.44
C PRO A 113 2.34 4.49 13.10
N SER A 114 2.65 3.20 12.93
CA SER A 114 3.87 2.58 13.42
C SER A 114 4.25 1.36 12.57
N ALA A 115 5.52 0.94 12.67
CA ALA A 115 5.98 -0.30 12.04
C ALA A 115 5.22 -1.53 12.57
N GLU A 116 4.84 -1.52 13.85
CA GLU A 116 4.04 -2.59 14.46
C GLU A 116 2.65 -2.66 13.85
N ALA A 117 1.98 -1.51 13.66
CA ALA A 117 0.66 -1.47 13.03
C ALA A 117 0.71 -2.00 11.60
N ILE A 118 1.76 -1.64 10.83
CA ILE A 118 1.98 -2.15 9.48
C ILE A 118 2.20 -3.68 9.51
N HIS A 119 3.05 -4.18 10.42
CA HIS A 119 3.32 -5.60 10.55
C HIS A 119 2.07 -6.42 10.87
N GLN A 120 1.22 -5.92 11.79
CA GLN A 120 -0.03 -6.57 12.15
C GLN A 120 -1.01 -6.65 10.97
N VAL A 121 -1.09 -5.60 10.14
CA VAL A 121 -1.94 -5.61 8.93
C VAL A 121 -1.39 -6.56 7.88
N GLN A 122 -0.08 -6.54 7.62
CA GLN A 122 0.58 -7.51 6.72
C GLN A 122 0.31 -8.95 7.14
N ARG A 123 0.44 -9.24 8.44
CA ARG A 123 0.14 -10.55 9.03
C ARG A 123 -1.32 -10.96 8.79
N ARG A 124 -2.26 -10.07 9.12
CA ARG A 124 -3.70 -10.34 8.99
C ARG A 124 -4.10 -10.61 7.54
N LEU A 125 -3.60 -9.82 6.59
CA LEU A 125 -3.89 -9.98 5.16
C LEU A 125 -3.36 -11.33 4.66
N MET A 126 -2.09 -11.64 4.94
CA MET A 126 -1.49 -12.91 4.54
C MET A 126 -2.25 -14.12 5.10
N ILE A 127 -2.63 -14.08 6.38
CA ILE A 127 -3.42 -15.15 7.00
C ILE A 127 -4.77 -15.29 6.30
N THR A 128 -5.45 -14.18 6.04
CA THR A 128 -6.75 -14.17 5.37
C THR A 128 -6.66 -14.78 3.97
N ASP A 129 -5.65 -14.39 3.19
CA ASP A 129 -5.43 -14.88 1.83
C ASP A 129 -5.09 -16.37 1.80
N VAL A 130 -4.15 -16.80 2.65
CA VAL A 130 -3.76 -18.21 2.76
C VAL A 130 -4.95 -19.06 3.23
N ALA A 131 -5.68 -18.61 4.24
CA ALA A 131 -6.87 -19.30 4.72
C ALA A 131 -7.94 -19.42 3.63
N GLY A 132 -8.20 -18.34 2.89
CA GLY A 132 -9.14 -18.30 1.79
C GLY A 132 -8.77 -19.24 0.64
N LEU A 133 -7.47 -19.32 0.30
CA LEU A 133 -6.97 -20.25 -0.72
C LEU A 133 -7.08 -21.71 -0.26
N LEU A 134 -6.70 -22.02 0.97
CA LEU A 134 -6.70 -23.39 1.50
C LEU A 134 -8.11 -23.93 1.75
N SER A 135 -9.05 -23.07 2.18
CA SER A 135 -10.44 -23.45 2.45
C SER A 135 -11.19 -23.98 1.22
N ARG A 136 -10.65 -23.80 0.00
CA ARG A 136 -11.19 -24.37 -1.24
C ARG A 136 -11.03 -25.89 -1.31
N HIS A 137 -10.08 -26.46 -0.58
CA HIS A 137 -9.70 -27.87 -0.70
C HIS A 137 -9.56 -28.59 0.65
N PHE A 138 -9.37 -27.85 1.74
CA PHE A 138 -9.08 -28.42 3.07
C PHE A 138 -10.13 -28.03 4.11
N GLY A 139 -10.23 -28.83 5.18
CA GLY A 139 -11.13 -28.58 6.28
C GLY A 139 -10.62 -27.49 7.24
N PRO A 140 -11.47 -26.98 8.14
CA PRO A 140 -11.10 -25.89 9.05
C PRO A 140 -9.90 -26.20 9.95
N ASP A 141 -9.70 -27.47 10.35
CA ASP A 141 -8.60 -27.86 11.22
C ASP A 141 -7.25 -27.87 10.47
N GLU A 142 -7.23 -28.32 9.21
CA GLU A 142 -6.06 -28.20 8.34
C GLU A 142 -5.69 -26.74 8.10
N VAL A 143 -6.68 -25.90 7.80
CA VAL A 143 -6.48 -24.47 7.52
C VAL A 143 -5.89 -23.77 8.75
N LYS A 144 -6.47 -23.98 9.94
CA LYS A 144 -5.96 -23.43 11.20
C LYS A 144 -4.53 -23.83 11.51
N ARG A 145 -4.12 -25.06 11.19
CA ARG A 145 -2.72 -25.48 11.36
C ARG A 145 -1.77 -24.66 10.49
N VAL A 146 -2.17 -24.33 9.26
CA VAL A 146 -1.35 -23.48 8.39
C VAL A 146 -1.36 -22.03 8.84
N GLU A 147 -2.51 -21.49 9.25
CA GLU A 147 -2.60 -20.14 9.83
C GLU A 147 -1.66 -19.98 11.04
N ALA A 148 -1.56 -20.99 11.91
CA ALA A 148 -0.63 -21.01 13.03
C ALA A 148 0.84 -20.94 12.57
N LEU A 149 1.22 -21.73 11.56
CA LEU A 149 2.57 -21.67 10.99
C LEU A 149 2.87 -20.31 10.37
N VAL A 150 1.91 -19.70 9.67
CA VAL A 150 2.08 -18.34 9.12
C VAL A 150 2.29 -17.34 10.25
N ASN A 151 1.52 -17.41 11.34
CA ASN A 151 1.73 -16.55 12.52
C ASN A 151 3.16 -16.68 13.09
N GLU A 152 3.65 -17.91 13.27
CA GLU A 152 5.01 -18.16 13.77
C GLU A 152 6.09 -17.55 12.85
N LEU A 153 5.88 -17.60 11.52
CA LEU A 153 6.80 -16.95 10.57
C LEU A 153 6.84 -15.43 10.77
N PHE A 154 5.67 -14.80 10.98
CA PHE A 154 5.59 -13.36 11.23
C PHE A 154 6.20 -12.96 12.57
N ASP A 155 6.00 -13.75 13.62
CA ASP A 155 6.61 -13.51 14.94
C ASP A 155 8.14 -13.54 14.84
N ARG A 156 8.70 -14.57 14.21
CA ARG A 156 10.16 -14.69 14.02
C ARG A 156 10.73 -13.57 13.15
N ASP A 157 10.05 -13.20 12.06
CA ASP A 157 10.47 -12.07 11.21
C ASP A 157 10.50 -10.75 11.99
N TRP A 158 9.50 -10.53 12.86
CA TRP A 158 9.45 -9.33 13.70
C TRP A 158 10.60 -9.27 14.71
N GLU A 159 10.88 -10.39 15.40
CA GLU A 159 12.01 -10.49 16.32
C GLU A 159 13.35 -10.23 15.63
N GLN A 160 13.54 -10.79 14.43
CA GLN A 160 14.75 -10.58 13.63
C GLN A 160 14.91 -9.12 13.20
N LYS A 161 13.84 -8.48 12.71
CA LYS A 161 13.84 -7.06 12.32
C LYS A 161 14.06 -6.13 13.51
N GLY A 162 13.49 -6.45 14.68
CA GLY A 162 13.75 -5.71 15.92
C GLY A 162 15.22 -5.75 16.31
N ALA A 163 15.87 -6.91 16.18
CA ALA A 163 17.31 -7.06 16.39
C ALA A 163 18.16 -6.34 15.31
N GLN A 164 17.62 -6.15 14.11
CA GLN A 164 18.29 -5.47 12.98
C GLN A 164 18.08 -3.95 12.96
N ALA A 165 17.01 -3.43 13.56
CA ALA A 165 16.74 -2.00 13.67
C ALA A 165 17.73 -1.27 14.60
N GLU A 166 18.48 -1.99 15.43
CA GLU A 166 19.67 -1.48 16.11
C GLU A 166 20.87 -1.27 15.16
N ALA A 167 20.79 -1.72 13.90
CA ALA A 167 21.89 -1.69 12.92
C ALA A 167 21.66 -0.77 11.70
N ASP A 168 20.44 -0.60 11.18
CA ASP A 168 20.02 0.48 10.24
C ASP A 168 18.58 0.23 9.74
N PHE A 169 17.69 1.23 9.74
CA PHE A 169 16.29 1.07 9.29
C PHE A 169 16.06 1.61 7.87
N GLN A 170 15.47 0.78 7.00
CA GLN A 170 14.81 1.20 5.76
C GLN A 170 13.35 0.68 5.75
N PRO A 171 12.37 1.49 5.30
CA PRO A 171 10.99 1.04 5.21
C PRO A 171 10.89 -0.12 4.21
N SER A 172 10.35 -1.25 4.68
CA SER A 172 10.22 -2.48 3.90
C SER A 172 9.03 -2.39 2.95
N GLY A 173 9.29 -2.43 1.65
CA GLY A 173 8.28 -2.82 0.66
C GLY A 173 8.25 -4.35 0.55
N SER A 174 7.06 -4.97 0.63
CA SER A 174 6.91 -6.39 0.33
C SER A 174 6.67 -6.53 -1.18
N LEU A 175 7.69 -6.97 -1.92
CA LEU A 175 7.55 -7.29 -3.33
C LEU A 175 6.82 -8.63 -3.49
N ILE A 176 5.49 -8.62 -3.39
CA ILE A 176 4.71 -9.80 -3.75
C ILE A 176 4.49 -9.78 -5.27
N HIS A 177 5.31 -10.53 -6.00
CA HIS A 177 5.13 -10.73 -7.44
C HIS A 177 3.96 -11.68 -7.69
N PHE A 178 2.75 -11.14 -7.83
CA PHE A 178 1.64 -11.90 -8.42
C PHE A 178 1.64 -11.72 -9.93
N ARG A 179 1.83 -12.82 -10.67
CA ARG A 179 1.64 -12.85 -12.11
C ARG A 179 0.14 -12.98 -12.40
N GLY A 180 -0.60 -11.87 -12.34
CA GLY A 180 -2.00 -11.80 -12.74
C GLY A 180 -2.16 -12.12 -14.23
N LYS A 181 -3.19 -12.91 -14.59
CA LYS A 181 -3.59 -13.10 -15.99
C LYS A 181 -4.71 -12.11 -16.30
N LYS A 182 -4.43 -11.18 -17.21
CA LYS A 182 -5.30 -10.40 -18.11
C LYS A 182 -6.63 -9.87 -17.56
N HIS A 183 -6.75 -8.54 -17.59
CA HIS A 183 -7.95 -7.72 -17.45
C HIS A 183 -9.15 -8.24 -18.27
N LEU A 184 -10.34 -8.15 -17.66
CA LEU A 184 -11.56 -7.82 -18.38
C LEU A 184 -11.93 -6.37 -18.03
N HIS A 185 -11.80 -5.49 -19.02
CA HIS A 185 -12.74 -4.38 -19.18
C HIS A 185 -14.03 -4.93 -19.78
#